data_AF-A0A929KES2-F1
#
_entry.id   AF-A0A929KES2-F1
#
_cell.length_a   1.000
_cell.length_b   1.000
_cell.length_c   1.000
_cell.angle_alpha   90.00
_cell.angle_beta   90.00
_cell.angle_gamma   90.00
#
_symmetry.space_group_name_H-M   'P 1'
#
loop_
_entity.id
_entity.type
_entity.pdbx_description
1 polymer ?
#
loop_
_entity_poly.entity_id
_entity_poly.type
_entity_poly.pdbx_seq_one_letter_code
_entity_poly.pdbx_strand_id
1 'polypeptide(L)' 'MQSQGNLNKNIRHTGISQQYIDQSIKMGIEILNDFMTADIPLLKKHPEFSMLWYTELLKVLRNENLLKEFQKRL' A
#
# COMPACT_ATOMS: atom_id res chain seq x y z
N MET A 1 23.65 -3.74 2.26
CA MET A 1 22.68 -4.26 3.24
C MET A 1 21.30 -4.11 2.62
N GLN A 2 20.74 -5.21 2.09
CA GLN A 2 19.48 -5.16 1.35
C GLN A 2 18.30 -5.17 2.34
N SER A 3 17.53 -4.08 2.35
CA SER A 3 16.25 -4.01 3.04
C SER A 3 15.24 -4.89 2.30
N GLN A 4 15.18 -6.18 2.61
CA GLN A 4 14.19 -7.07 2.00
C GLN A 4 12.83 -6.89 2.69
N GLY A 5 12.15 -5.78 2.38
CA GLY A 5 10.72 -5.70 2.64
C GLY A 5 9.98 -6.74 1.82
N ASN A 6 8.97 -7.41 2.39
CA ASN A 6 8.27 -8.48 1.70
C ASN A 6 7.21 -7.91 0.75
N LEU A 7 7.63 -7.60 -0.48
CA LEU A 7 6.75 -7.07 -1.54
C LEU A 7 5.55 -7.99 -1.86
N ASN A 8 5.72 -9.30 -1.70
CA ASN A 8 4.66 -10.28 -1.95
C ASN A 8 3.74 -10.51 -0.74
N LYS A 9 3.95 -9.76 0.35
CA LYS A 9 3.10 -9.86 1.53
C LYS A 9 1.70 -9.38 1.18
N ASN A 10 0.71 -10.23 1.47
CA ASN A 10 -0.68 -9.87 1.34
C ASN A 10 -1.05 -8.80 2.36
N ILE A 11 -1.79 -7.77 1.93
CA ILE A 11 -2.27 -6.68 2.80
C ILE A 11 -3.06 -7.20 4.01
N ARG A 12 -3.76 -8.33 3.89
CA ARG A 12 -4.47 -8.97 5.01
C ARG A 12 -3.56 -9.37 6.17
N HIS A 13 -2.26 -9.57 5.90
CA HIS A 13 -1.27 -9.97 6.90
C HIS A 13 -0.43 -8.80 7.42
N THR A 14 -0.82 -7.56 7.11
CA THR A 14 -0.06 -6.35 7.49
C THR A 14 -0.54 -5.72 8.80
N GLY A 15 -1.67 -6.18 9.34
CA GLY A 15 -2.23 -5.72 10.61
C GLY A 15 -3.06 -4.43 10.50
N ILE A 16 -3.38 -3.97 9.29
CA ILE A 16 -4.34 -2.88 9.07
C ILE A 16 -5.78 -3.34 9.34
N SER A 17 -6.68 -2.40 9.62
CA SER A 17 -8.07 -2.72 9.89
C SER A 17 -8.78 -3.31 8.66
N GLN A 18 -9.81 -4.12 8.90
CA GLN A 18 -10.60 -4.77 7.85
C GLN A 18 -11.17 -3.76 6.83
N GLN A 19 -11.62 -2.59 7.30
CA GLN A 19 -12.09 -1.52 6.42
C GLN A 19 -11.06 -1.13 5.35
N TYR A 20 -9.78 -0.98 5.73
CA TYR A 20 -8.73 -0.59 4.79
C TYR A 20 -8.28 -1.77 3.92
N ILE A 21 -8.38 -3.00 4.42
CA ILE A 21 -8.19 -4.21 3.60
C ILE A 21 -9.22 -4.23 2.48
N ASP A 22 -10.50 -4.06 2.81
CA ASP A 22 -11.59 -4.11 1.83
C ASP A 22 -11.46 -2.99 0.79
N GLN A 23 -11.11 -1.77 1.23
CA GLN A 23 -10.82 -0.66 0.31
C GLN A 23 -9.65 -0.98 -0.63
N SER A 24 -8.56 -1.56 -0.12
CA SER A 24 -7.41 -1.93 -0.94
C SER A 24 -7.79 -2.97 -2.00
N ILE A 25 -8.54 -4.00 -1.63
CA ILE A 25 -9.01 -5.04 -2.56
C ILE A 25 -9.88 -4.42 -3.66
N LYS A 26 -10.80 -3.51 -3.31
CA LYS A 26 -11.62 -2.80 -4.31
C LYS A 26 -10.81 -1.90 -5.25
N MET A 27 -9.63 -1.45 -4.81
CA MET A 27 -8.67 -0.71 -5.63
C MET A 27 -7.70 -1.62 -6.41
N GLY A 28 -7.88 -2.94 -6.36
CA GLY A 28 -7.01 -3.91 -7.03
C GLY A 28 -5.64 -4.06 -6.37
N ILE A 29 -5.53 -3.74 -5.08
CA ILE A 29 -4.32 -3.90 -4.29
C ILE A 29 -4.55 -5.09 -3.37
N GLU A 30 -3.79 -6.18 -3.57
CA GLU A 30 -3.87 -7.41 -2.77
C GLU A 30 -2.56 -7.75 -2.08
N ILE A 31 -1.43 -7.32 -2.66
CA ILE A 31 -0.09 -7.43 -2.08
C ILE A 31 0.60 -6.05 -2.05
N LEU A 32 1.66 -5.93 -1.24
CA LEU A 32 2.41 -4.67 -1.14
C LEU A 32 3.00 -4.21 -2.47
N ASN A 33 3.38 -5.15 -3.34
CA ASN A 33 3.91 -4.84 -4.66
C ASN A 33 2.89 -4.10 -5.55
N ASP A 34 1.59 -4.43 -5.44
CA ASP A 34 0.54 -3.77 -6.23
C ASP A 34 0.50 -2.28 -5.90
N PHE A 35 0.53 -1.95 -4.61
CA PHE A 35 0.58 -0.57 -4.15
C PHE A 35 1.90 0.12 -4.51
N MET A 36 3.02 -0.59 -4.42
CA MET A 36 4.36 -0.08 -4.78
C MET A 36 4.52 0.27 -6.27
N THR A 37 3.71 -0.35 -7.14
CA THR A 37 3.75 -0.19 -8.60
C THR A 37 2.53 0.56 -9.14
N ALA A 38 1.59 0.93 -8.28
CA ALA A 38 0.38 1.62 -8.69
C ALA A 38 0.64 3.07 -9.12
N ASP A 39 -0.13 3.51 -10.11
CA ASP A 39 -0.20 4.91 -10.51
C ASP A 39 -1.03 5.69 -9.47
N ILE A 40 -0.34 6.43 -8.61
CA ILE A 40 -0.96 7.20 -7.51
C ILE A 40 -1.90 8.30 -8.04
N PRO A 41 -1.56 9.09 -9.07
CA PRO A 41 -2.52 9.97 -9.74
C PRO A 41 -3.80 9.26 -10.22
N LEU A 42 -3.71 8.05 -10.76
CA LEU A 42 -4.88 7.27 -11.18
C LEU A 42 -5.68 6.77 -9.97
N LEU A 43 -5.01 6.23 -8.95
CA LEU A 43 -5.66 5.77 -7.72
C LEU A 43 -6.43 6.89 -7.02
N LYS A 44 -5.90 8.12 -7.00
CA LYS A 44 -6.58 9.29 -6.43
C LYS A 44 -7.93 9.61 -7.10
N LYS A 45 -8.16 9.14 -8.34
CA LYS A 45 -9.43 9.31 -9.05
C LYS A 45 -10.43 8.18 -8.75
N HIS A 46 -10.00 7.10 -8.09
CA HIS A 46 -10.85 5.97 -7.76
C HIS A 46 -11.82 6.33 -6.62
N PRO A 47 -13.12 5.93 -6.69
CA PRO A 47 -14.13 6.33 -5.70
C PRO A 47 -13.86 5.81 -4.28
N GLU A 48 -13.14 4.68 -4.15
CA GLU A 48 -12.76 4.10 -2.85
C GLU A 48 -11.48 4.73 -2.27
N PHE A 49 -10.80 5.61 -3.03
CA PHE A 49 -9.60 6.27 -2.54
C PHE A 49 -9.95 7.27 -1.45
N SER A 50 -9.22 7.19 -0.34
CA SER A 50 -9.28 8.20 0.72
C SER A 50 -7.88 8.52 1.25
N MET A 51 -7.70 9.76 1.73
CA MET A 51 -6.42 10.19 2.32
C MET A 51 -6.06 9.35 3.56
N LEU A 52 -7.08 8.91 4.33
CA LEU A 52 -6.89 8.05 5.50
C LEU A 52 -6.37 6.68 5.09
N TRP A 53 -7.01 6.03 4.12
CA TRP A 53 -6.55 4.76 3.55
C TRP A 53 -5.10 4.85 3.06
N TYR A 54 -4.80 5.88 2.27
CA TYR A 54 -3.46 6.10 1.73
C TYR A 54 -2.44 6.24 2.86
N THR A 55 -2.77 6.99 3.91
CA THR A 55 -1.90 7.17 5.08
C THR A 55 -1.64 5.86 5.82
N GLU A 56 -2.67 5.01 5.98
CA GLU A 56 -2.50 3.69 6.60
C GLU A 56 -1.60 2.77 5.77
N LEU A 57 -1.76 2.76 4.46
CA LEU A 57 -0.89 1.99 3.55
C LEU A 57 0.56 2.48 3.60
N LEU A 58 0.79 3.80 3.71
CA LEU A 58 2.14 4.34 3.93
C LEU A 58 2.75 3.88 5.26
N LYS A 59 1.95 3.76 6.33
CA LYS A 59 2.43 3.21 7.62
C LYS A 59 2.81 1.74 7.47
N VAL A 60 2.04 0.95 6.72
CA VAL A 60 2.39 -0.44 6.40
C VAL A 60 3.74 -0.50 5.68
N LEU A 61 3.91 0.27 4.61
CA LEU A 61 5.19 0.32 3.90
C LEU A 61 6.33 0.74 4.81
N ARG A 62 6.10 1.65 5.76
CA ARG A 62 7.12 2.04 6.74
C ARG A 62 7.52 0.87 7.63
N ASN A 63 6.54 0.14 8.16
CA ASN A 63 6.76 -1.00 9.05
C ASN A 63 7.50 -2.15 8.30
N GLU A 64 7.27 -2.27 7.00
CA GLU A 64 7.92 -3.24 6.12
C GLU A 64 9.25 -2.72 5.53
N ASN A 65 9.72 -1.54 5.96
CA ASN A 65 10.93 -0.86 5.45
C ASN A 65 10.90 -0.54 3.93
N LEU A 66 9.72 -0.51 3.32
CA LEU A 66 9.48 -0.22 1.90
C LEU A 66 9.17 1.25 1.61
N LEU A 67 8.79 2.04 2.62
CA LEU A 67 8.34 3.43 2.42
C LEU A 67 9.39 4.30 1.70
N LYS A 68 10.67 4.17 2.05
CA LYS A 68 11.74 4.94 1.40
C LYS A 68 11.88 4.59 -0.08
N GLU A 69 11.65 3.34 -0.45
CA GLU A 69 11.70 2.91 -1.83
C GLU A 69 10.50 3.45 -2.60
N PHE A 70 9.31 3.37 -2.02
CA PHE A 70 8.09 3.93 -2.58
C PHE A 70 8.22 5.42 -2.89
N GLN A 71 8.74 6.20 -1.93
CA GLN A 71 8.92 7.64 -2.07
C GLN A 71 9.93 8.04 -3.16
N LYS A 72 10.86 7.16 -3.55
CA LYS A 72 11.78 7.42 -4.67
C LYS A 72 11.11 7.27 -6.04
N ARG A 73 9.94 6.62 -6.10
CA ARG A 73 9.20 6.35 -7.33
C ARG A 73 8.05 7.34 -7.57
N LEU A 74 7.67 8.10 -6.53
CA LEU A 74 6.73 9.22 -6.59
C LEU A 74 7.36 10.44 -7.26
#